data_AF-A0AAE8MBK5-F1
#
_entry.id   AF-A0AAE8MBK5-F1
#
_cell.length_a   1.000
_cell.length_b   1.000
_cell.length_c   1.000
_cell.angle_alpha   90.00
_cell.angle_beta   90.00
_cell.angle_gamma   90.00
#
_symmetry.space_group_name_H-M   'P 1'
#
loop_
_entity.id
_entity.type
_entity.pdbx_description
1 polymer ?
#
loop_
_entity_poly.entity_id
_entity_poly.type
_entity_poly.pdbx_seq_one_letter_code
_entity_poly.pdbx_strand_id
1 'polypeptide(L)'
;MVSEPTRNIAAVESGGRSYVFYINSDHKLCYLLSPSGRNNNDFDQQTITIPNVDLKIKCGSEQIAAVAWEGKGGREEIRVYCVLEDKSDPEKRGYVQEICFSTSNANGWELGLLGYAAPRSYVAEGSSLSASVQVLPDRADIKLFAFEKGKDSVKVNLHSYSYTAQDWVSKTISGKIVAW
;
A
#
# COMPACT_ATOMS: atom_id res chain seq x y z
N MET A 1 25.45 -15.81 0.11
CA MET A 1 24.39 -15.84 1.13
C MET A 1 23.12 -15.37 0.46
N VAL A 2 22.11 -16.24 0.34
CA VAL A 2 20.77 -15.81 -0.09
C VAL A 2 20.15 -15.18 1.13
N SER A 3 20.03 -13.85 1.17
CA SER A 3 19.26 -13.19 2.21
C SER A 3 17.83 -13.70 2.12
N GLU A 4 17.29 -14.24 3.20
CA GLU A 4 15.87 -14.55 3.24
C GLU A 4 15.08 -13.30 2.85
N PRO A 5 14.11 -13.38 1.93
CA PRO A 5 13.28 -12.23 1.61
C PRO A 5 12.60 -11.75 2.89
N THR A 6 12.82 -10.48 3.25
CA THR A 6 12.09 -9.82 4.33
C THR A 6 10.60 -9.90 4.01
N ARG A 7 9.88 -10.77 4.72
CA ARG A 7 8.45 -10.96 4.55
C ARG A 7 7.71 -9.81 5.25
N ASN A 8 7.68 -8.64 4.63
CA ASN A 8 6.84 -7.57 5.14
C ASN A 8 5.38 -7.96 4.99
N ILE A 9 4.61 -7.71 6.05
CA ILE A 9 3.17 -7.91 6.08
C ILE A 9 2.51 -6.61 6.51
N ALA A 10 1.28 -6.41 6.06
CA ALA A 10 0.41 -5.37 6.58
C ALA A 10 -0.93 -6.01 6.93
N ALA A 11 -1.52 -5.65 8.07
CA ALA A 11 -2.80 -6.17 8.50
C ALA A 11 -3.78 -5.05 8.81
N VAL A 12 -5.04 -5.26 8.45
CA VAL A 12 -6.15 -4.34 8.77
C VAL A 12 -7.39 -5.15 9.13
N GLU A 13 -8.31 -4.52 9.85
CA GLU A 13 -9.63 -5.07 10.11
C GLU A 13 -10.69 -4.21 9.42
N SER A 14 -11.67 -4.87 8.78
CA SER A 14 -12.81 -4.22 8.12
C SER A 14 -13.98 -5.20 8.03
N GLY A 15 -15.21 -4.73 8.21
CA GLY A 15 -16.40 -5.58 8.09
C GLY A 15 -16.43 -6.78 9.06
N GLY A 16 -15.75 -6.68 10.20
CA GLY A 16 -15.59 -7.80 11.15
C GLY A 16 -14.71 -8.94 10.65
N ARG A 17 -13.82 -8.67 9.68
CA ARG A 17 -12.80 -9.60 9.17
C ARG A 17 -11.42 -8.97 9.26
N SER A 18 -10.40 -9.82 9.40
CA SER A 18 -9.00 -9.43 9.32
C SER A 18 -8.45 -9.75 7.92
N TYR A 19 -7.72 -8.80 7.34
CA TYR A 19 -7.02 -8.94 6.07
C TYR A 19 -5.52 -8.84 6.34
N VAL A 20 -4.75 -9.87 6.01
CA VAL A 20 -3.29 -9.88 6.19
C VAL A 20 -2.61 -9.93 4.82
N PHE A 21 -2.10 -8.79 4.37
CA PHE A 21 -1.43 -8.62 3.09
C PHE A 21 0.03 -9.07 3.17
N TYR A 22 0.49 -9.72 2.11
CA TYR A 22 1.86 -10.19 1.96
C TYR A 22 2.23 -10.30 0.47
N ILE A 23 3.52 -10.47 0.20
CA ILE A 23 4.03 -10.69 -1.16
C ILE A 23 4.54 -12.13 -1.25
N ASN A 24 4.07 -12.87 -2.25
CA ASN A 24 4.47 -14.25 -2.46
C ASN A 24 5.82 -14.36 -3.23
N SER A 25 6.33 -15.57 -3.40
CA SER A 25 7.58 -15.84 -4.12
C SER A 25 7.56 -15.43 -5.59
N ASP A 26 6.37 -15.28 -6.18
CA ASP A 26 6.20 -14.80 -7.56
C ASP A 26 6.10 -13.28 -7.63
N HIS A 27 6.41 -12.55 -6.54
CA HIS A 27 6.28 -11.09 -6.43
C HIS A 27 4.88 -10.58 -6.75
N LYS A 28 3.85 -11.33 -6.34
CA LYS A 28 2.44 -10.93 -6.41
C LYS A 28 1.95 -10.50 -5.04
N LEU A 29 1.08 -9.48 -5.03
CA LEU A 29 0.39 -9.03 -3.82
C LEU A 29 -0.77 -10.00 -3.50
N CYS A 30 -0.73 -10.58 -2.31
CA CYS A 30 -1.69 -11.55 -1.81
C CYS A 30 -2.25 -11.09 -0.47
N TYR A 31 -3.34 -11.72 -0.02
CA TYR A 31 -3.83 -11.56 1.35
C TYR A 31 -4.44 -12.84 1.89
N LEU A 32 -4.35 -12.98 3.21
CA LEU A 32 -5.13 -13.95 3.98
C LEU A 32 -6.38 -13.24 4.48
N LEU A 33 -7.54 -13.83 4.25
CA LEU A 33 -8.84 -13.33 4.70
C LEU A 33 -9.33 -14.17 5.86
N SER A 34 -9.61 -13.53 7.00
CA SER A 34 -10.22 -14.26 8.11
C SER A 34 -11.62 -14.72 7.74
N PRO A 35 -12.07 -15.87 8.28
CA PRO A 35 -13.48 -16.22 8.26
C PRO A 35 -14.31 -15.11 8.93
N SER A 36 -15.59 -15.00 8.56
CA SER A 36 -16.48 -14.01 9.18
C SER A 36 -16.82 -14.37 10.63
N GLY A 37 -16.74 -13.38 11.53
CA GLY A 37 -17.08 -13.53 12.94
C GLY A 37 -15.94 -14.11 13.79
N ARG A 38 -16.20 -14.35 15.07
CA ARG A 38 -15.21 -14.87 16.03
C ARG A 38 -15.15 -16.40 15.99
N ASN A 39 -14.76 -16.97 14.86
CA ASN A 39 -14.48 -18.41 14.77
C ASN A 39 -12.99 -18.66 14.52
N ASN A 40 -12.51 -19.83 14.93
CA ASN A 40 -11.10 -20.21 14.82
C ASN A 40 -10.81 -20.97 13.53
N ASN A 41 -11.60 -20.76 12.47
CA ASN A 41 -11.33 -21.41 11.19
C ASN A 41 -10.09 -20.78 10.54
N ASP A 42 -9.45 -21.54 9.65
CA ASP A 42 -8.28 -21.07 8.91
C ASP A 42 -8.62 -19.88 8.00
N PHE A 43 -7.60 -19.07 7.72
CA PHE A 43 -7.74 -17.95 6.80
C PHE A 43 -7.68 -18.44 5.35
N ASP A 44 -8.53 -17.86 4.50
CA ASP A 44 -8.51 -18.14 3.06
C ASP A 44 -7.43 -17.31 2.36
N GLN A 45 -6.59 -17.97 1.58
CA GLN A 45 -5.58 -17.29 0.77
C GLN A 45 -6.17 -16.74 -0.54
N GLN A 46 -5.88 -15.46 -0.82
CA GLN A 46 -6.33 -14.76 -2.02
C GLN A 46 -5.15 -14.05 -2.70
N THR A 47 -5.21 -13.92 -4.03
CA THR A 47 -4.26 -13.10 -4.81
C THR A 47 -4.99 -11.89 -5.37
N ILE A 48 -4.44 -10.69 -5.16
CA ILE A 48 -5.03 -9.47 -5.70
C ILE A 48 -4.76 -9.43 -7.20
N THR A 49 -5.84 -9.40 -7.98
CA THR A 49 -5.79 -9.31 -9.44
C THR A 49 -6.65 -8.14 -9.88
N ILE A 50 -6.10 -7.27 -10.71
CA ILE A 50 -6.82 -6.16 -11.34
C ILE A 50 -6.82 -6.43 -12.85
N PRO A 51 -7.99 -6.43 -13.53
CA PRO A 51 -8.06 -6.68 -14.96
C PRO A 51 -7.12 -5.78 -15.77
N ASN A 52 -6.38 -6.36 -16.71
CA ASN A 52 -5.46 -5.66 -17.62
C ASN A 52 -4.28 -4.93 -16.94
N VAL A 53 -3.99 -5.25 -15.66
CA VAL A 53 -2.87 -4.67 -14.92
C VAL A 53 -1.93 -5.78 -14.44
N ASP A 54 -0.65 -5.67 -14.79
CA ASP A 54 0.40 -6.53 -14.23
C ASP A 54 0.91 -5.95 -12.90
N LEU A 55 0.30 -6.39 -11.79
CA LEU A 55 0.70 -6.02 -10.43
C LEU A 55 1.96 -6.77 -10.00
N LYS A 56 3.08 -6.51 -10.68
CA LYS A 56 4.38 -7.08 -10.33
C LYS A 56 5.10 -6.19 -9.33
N ILE A 57 5.23 -6.68 -8.10
CA ILE A 57 6.01 -6.01 -7.06
C ILE A 57 7.48 -5.99 -7.46
N LYS A 58 8.16 -4.87 -7.21
CA LYS A 58 9.59 -4.73 -7.47
C LYS A 58 10.39 -5.63 -6.51
N CYS A 59 11.29 -6.44 -7.07
CA CYS A 59 12.23 -7.24 -6.28
C CYS A 59 13.14 -6.34 -5.42
N GLY A 60 13.35 -6.70 -4.16
CA GLY A 60 14.11 -5.91 -3.19
C GLY A 60 13.34 -4.71 -2.63
N SER A 61 12.05 -4.58 -2.95
CA SER A 61 11.16 -3.54 -2.44
C SER A 61 9.81 -4.14 -2.06
N GLU A 62 9.83 -5.17 -1.22
CA GLU A 62 8.64 -5.89 -0.78
C GLU A 62 7.88 -5.19 0.36
N GLN A 63 7.93 -3.86 0.47
CA GLN A 63 7.23 -3.15 1.53
C GLN A 63 5.74 -3.04 1.23
N ILE A 64 4.94 -3.18 2.29
CA ILE A 64 3.49 -3.06 2.24
C ILE A 64 3.04 -2.17 3.38
N ALA A 65 2.09 -1.27 3.12
CA ALA A 65 1.30 -0.62 4.16
C ALA A 65 -0.18 -0.73 3.80
N ALA A 66 -1.06 -0.74 4.80
CA ALA A 66 -2.49 -0.80 4.56
C ALA A 66 -3.26 0.00 5.60
N VAL A 67 -4.42 0.52 5.19
CA VAL A 67 -5.41 1.14 6.07
C VAL A 67 -6.80 0.67 5.68
N ALA A 68 -7.70 0.61 6.65
CA ALA A 68 -9.11 0.30 6.41
C ALA A 68 -10.01 1.23 7.23
N TRP A 69 -11.21 1.47 6.73
CA TRP A 69 -12.26 2.18 7.43
C TRP A 69 -13.64 1.79 6.89
N GLU A 70 -14.68 2.16 7.63
CA GLU A 70 -16.06 2.07 7.16
C GLU A 70 -16.44 3.36 6.41
N GLY A 71 -16.68 3.23 5.11
CA GLY A 71 -17.20 4.28 4.26
C GLY A 71 -18.70 4.50 4.44
N LYS A 72 -19.25 5.45 3.67
CA LYS A 72 -20.66 5.84 3.74
C LYS A 72 -21.58 4.63 3.51
N GLY A 73 -22.52 4.41 4.43
CA GLY A 73 -23.47 3.31 4.37
C GLY A 73 -22.90 1.95 4.82
N GLY A 74 -21.84 1.95 5.64
CA GLY A 74 -21.22 0.73 6.16
C GLY A 74 -20.42 -0.05 5.12
N ARG A 75 -19.93 0.64 4.09
CA ARG A 75 -19.10 0.03 3.04
C ARG A 75 -17.70 -0.19 3.56
N GLU A 76 -17.11 -1.33 3.27
CA GLU A 76 -15.71 -1.56 3.63
C GLU A 76 -14.83 -0.81 2.64
N GLU A 77 -13.89 -0.01 3.15
CA GLU A 77 -12.88 0.65 2.35
C GLU A 77 -11.51 0.21 2.84
N ILE A 78 -10.69 -0.32 1.94
CA ILE A 78 -9.31 -0.71 2.23
C ILE A 78 -8.41 -0.05 1.19
N ARG A 79 -7.25 0.45 1.63
CA ARG A 79 -6.17 0.91 0.75
C ARG A 79 -4.91 0.16 1.12
N VAL A 80 -4.25 -0.40 0.11
CA VAL A 80 -2.98 -1.10 0.23
C VAL A 80 -1.95 -0.36 -0.61
N TYR A 81 -0.79 -0.11 -0.02
CA TYR A 81 0.32 0.57 -0.67
C TYR A 81 1.46 -0.41 -0.83
N CYS A 82 1.97 -0.56 -2.05
CA CYS A 82 3.09 -1.42 -2.39
C CYS A 82 4.02 -0.73 -3.37
N VAL A 83 5.18 -1.33 -3.65
CA VAL A 83 6.16 -0.79 -4.60
C VAL A 83 6.13 -1.61 -5.89
N LEU A 84 5.74 -0.98 -6.99
CA LEU A 84 5.77 -1.58 -8.32
C LEU A 84 7.05 -1.17 -9.07
N GLU A 85 7.49 -2.02 -9.99
CA GLU A 85 8.60 -1.69 -10.89
C GLU A 85 8.12 -0.81 -12.05
N ASP A 86 8.80 0.32 -12.26
CA ASP A 86 8.59 1.13 -13.46
C ASP A 86 9.30 0.51 -14.67
N LYS A 87 8.57 -0.29 -15.45
CA LYS A 87 9.08 -0.91 -16.67
C LYS A 87 9.43 0.09 -17.78
N SER A 88 8.94 1.33 -17.71
CA SER A 88 9.26 2.38 -18.68
C SER A 88 10.52 3.17 -18.30
N ASP A 89 11.01 3.00 -17.08
CA ASP A 89 12.22 3.65 -16.59
C ASP A 89 13.47 2.80 -16.91
N PRO A 90 14.49 3.35 -17.60
CA PRO A 90 15.75 2.66 -17.84
C PRO A 90 16.46 2.16 -16.57
N GLU A 91 16.28 2.88 -15.46
CA GLU A 91 16.85 2.52 -14.15
C GLU A 91 15.97 1.52 -13.38
N LYS A 92 14.80 1.16 -13.93
CA LYS A 92 13.81 0.25 -13.31
C LYS A 92 13.48 0.63 -11.87
N ARG A 93 13.34 1.94 -11.60
CA ARG A 93 13.07 2.44 -10.25
C ARG A 93 11.73 1.91 -9.73
N GLY A 94 11.65 1.73 -8.42
CA GLY A 94 10.40 1.37 -7.74
C GLY A 94 9.56 2.60 -7.49
N TYR A 95 8.25 2.51 -7.67
CA TYR A 95 7.32 3.57 -7.31
C TYR A 95 6.20 3.05 -6.43
N VAL A 96 5.70 3.91 -5.54
CA VAL A 96 4.54 3.57 -4.72
C VAL A 96 3.29 3.51 -5.59
N GLN A 97 2.56 2.41 -5.47
CA GLN A 97 1.23 2.23 -6.03
C GLN A 97 0.21 2.06 -4.90
N GLU A 98 -0.93 2.72 -5.04
CA GLU A 98 -2.13 2.46 -4.24
C GLU A 98 -3.02 1.43 -4.92
N ILE A 99 -3.51 0.47 -4.16
CA ILE A 99 -4.49 -0.55 -4.54
C ILE A 99 -5.70 -0.37 -3.62
N CYS A 100 -6.86 -0.12 -4.22
CA CYS A 100 -8.10 0.17 -3.50
C CYS A 100 -9.01 -1.05 -3.48
N PHE A 101 -9.66 -1.28 -2.36
CA PHE A 101 -10.84 -2.14 -2.27
C PHE A 101 -12.02 -1.35 -1.72
N SER A 102 -13.18 -1.56 -2.34
CA SER A 102 -14.47 -1.09 -1.85
C SER A 102 -15.53 -2.14 -2.11
N THR A 103 -16.41 -2.39 -1.13
CA THR A 103 -17.56 -3.28 -1.35
C THR A 103 -18.58 -2.71 -2.34
N SER A 104 -18.46 -1.43 -2.72
CA SER A 104 -19.27 -0.88 -3.83
C SER A 104 -18.72 -1.16 -5.23
N ASN A 105 -17.49 -1.66 -5.35
CA ASN A 105 -16.89 -1.97 -6.64
C ASN A 105 -17.22 -3.40 -7.05
N ALA A 106 -17.71 -3.60 -8.28
CA ALA A 106 -18.11 -4.92 -8.78
C ALA A 106 -16.98 -5.95 -8.76
N ASN A 107 -15.73 -5.51 -8.93
CA ASN A 107 -14.54 -6.36 -8.96
C ASN A 107 -13.77 -6.37 -7.62
N GLY A 108 -14.25 -5.64 -6.61
CA GLY A 108 -13.58 -5.45 -5.32
C GLY A 108 -12.33 -4.56 -5.42
N TRP A 109 -11.27 -5.06 -6.07
CA TRP A 109 -9.96 -4.44 -6.15
C TRP A 109 -9.75 -3.61 -7.43
N GLU A 110 -9.15 -2.43 -7.28
CA GLU A 110 -8.80 -1.51 -8.38
C GLU A 110 -7.52 -0.71 -8.09
N LEU A 111 -6.99 -0.03 -9.10
CA LEU A 111 -5.85 0.88 -8.91
C LEU A 111 -6.34 2.18 -8.28
N GLY A 112 -5.68 2.59 -7.21
CA GLY A 112 -5.82 3.92 -6.65
C GLY A 112 -5.03 4.97 -7.43
N LEU A 113 -5.24 6.23 -7.06
CA LEU A 113 -4.68 7.37 -7.80
C LEU A 113 -3.17 7.51 -7.59
N LEU A 114 -2.65 7.10 -6.43
CA LEU A 114 -1.20 7.15 -6.18
C LEU A 114 -0.48 6.13 -7.06
N GLY A 115 0.44 6.61 -7.91
CA GLY A 115 1.24 5.77 -8.80
C GLY A 115 0.58 5.45 -10.15
N TYR A 116 -0.72 5.71 -10.30
CA TYR A 116 -1.46 5.45 -11.55
C TYR A 116 -1.02 6.37 -12.68
N ALA A 117 -0.94 7.68 -12.40
CA ALA A 117 -0.55 8.70 -13.38
C ALA A 117 0.85 9.25 -13.10
N ALA A 118 1.46 9.84 -14.13
CA ALA A 118 2.70 10.59 -13.97
C ALA A 118 2.39 11.98 -13.34
N PRO A 119 3.29 12.52 -12.50
CA PRO A 119 4.57 11.94 -12.08
C PRO A 119 4.41 10.86 -11.01
N ARG A 120 5.17 9.76 -11.15
CA ARG A 120 5.19 8.66 -10.17
C ARG A 120 6.01 9.03 -8.94
N SER A 121 5.57 8.54 -7.79
CA SER A 121 6.30 8.68 -6.52
C SER A 121 7.33 7.56 -6.38
N TYR A 122 8.53 7.79 -6.92
CA TYR A 122 9.63 6.83 -6.81
C TYR A 122 10.14 6.73 -5.37
N VAL A 123 10.54 5.53 -4.98
CA VAL A 123 11.12 5.23 -3.66
C VAL A 123 12.48 4.57 -3.81
N ALA A 124 13.36 4.83 -2.85
CA ALA A 124 14.67 4.20 -2.80
C ALA A 124 14.56 2.71 -2.44
N GLU A 125 15.52 1.90 -2.88
CA GLU A 125 15.62 0.51 -2.45
C GLU A 125 15.79 0.41 -0.93
N GLY A 126 15.13 -0.56 -0.29
CA GLY A 126 15.14 -0.70 1.17
C GLY A 126 14.38 0.40 1.92
N SER A 127 13.50 1.15 1.26
CA SER A 127 12.56 2.08 1.90
C SER A 127 11.63 1.35 2.89
N SER A 128 10.88 2.09 3.71
CA SER A 128 9.76 1.52 4.50
C SER A 128 8.49 2.32 4.29
N LEU A 129 7.34 1.65 4.28
CA LEU A 129 6.04 2.28 4.14
C LEU A 129 5.25 2.20 5.45
N SER A 130 4.51 3.26 5.78
CA SER A 130 3.53 3.25 6.86
C SER A 130 2.35 4.10 6.45
N ALA A 131 1.12 3.65 6.70
CA ALA A 131 -0.08 4.38 6.33
C ALA A 131 -0.96 4.62 7.55
N SER A 132 -1.71 5.72 7.52
CA SER A 132 -2.68 6.08 8.55
C SER A 132 -3.92 6.67 7.91
N VAL A 133 -5.07 6.40 8.51
CA VAL A 133 -6.34 7.01 8.13
C VAL A 133 -6.98 7.66 9.35
N GLN A 134 -7.53 8.85 9.15
CA GLN A 134 -8.39 9.53 10.12
C GLN A 134 -9.77 9.70 9.52
N VAL A 135 -10.77 9.01 10.06
CA VAL A 135 -12.16 9.12 9.61
C VAL A 135 -12.79 10.38 10.21
N LEU A 136 -13.33 11.23 9.35
CA LEU A 136 -14.09 12.43 9.67
C LEU A 136 -15.56 12.22 9.26
N PRO A 137 -16.51 13.05 9.74
CA PRO A 137 -17.94 12.85 9.46
C PRO A 137 -18.31 12.78 7.97
N ASP A 138 -17.55 13.45 7.10
CA ASP A 138 -17.82 13.59 5.66
C ASP A 138 -16.75 12.96 4.76
N ARG A 139 -15.61 12.51 5.31
CA ARG A 139 -14.46 12.01 4.53
C ARG A 139 -13.47 11.21 5.38
N ALA A 140 -12.46 10.61 4.76
CA ALA A 140 -11.36 9.92 5.45
C ALA A 140 -10.01 10.53 5.07
N ASP A 141 -9.32 11.20 5.99
CA ASP A 141 -8.00 11.79 5.71
C ASP A 141 -6.94 10.68 5.69
N ILE A 142 -6.48 10.30 4.50
CA ILE A 142 -5.52 9.22 4.29
C ILE A 142 -4.12 9.78 4.09
N LYS A 143 -3.15 9.18 4.75
CA LYS A 143 -1.73 9.54 4.68
C LYS A 143 -0.87 8.30 4.52
N LEU A 144 0.13 8.40 3.66
CA LEU A 144 1.19 7.44 3.51
C LEU A 144 2.53 8.12 3.82
N PHE A 145 3.35 7.44 4.60
CA PHE A 145 4.70 7.83 4.94
C PHE A 145 5.66 6.85 4.26
N ALA A 146 6.57 7.39 3.46
CA ALA A 146 7.65 6.64 2.85
C ALA A 146 8.98 7.09 3.46
N PHE A 147 9.67 6.17 4.12
CA PHE A 147 11.03 6.36 4.58
C PHE A 147 11.98 6.02 3.44
N GLU A 148 12.79 6.97 3.01
CA GLU A 148 13.79 6.80 1.96
C GLU A 148 15.19 6.84 2.53
N LYS A 149 15.93 5.76 2.31
CA LYS A 149 17.35 5.69 2.60
C LYS A 149 18.14 6.30 1.45
N GLY A 150 18.64 7.51 1.63
CA GLY A 150 19.62 8.12 0.74
C GLY A 150 21.05 7.68 1.08
N LYS A 151 22.00 8.00 0.19
CA LYS A 151 23.43 7.69 0.37
C LYS A 151 24.01 8.31 1.65
N ASP A 152 23.63 9.56 1.93
CA ASP A 152 24.16 10.37 3.05
C ASP A 152 23.06 11.00 3.92
N SER A 153 21.79 10.69 3.65
CA SER A 153 20.66 11.24 4.41
C SER A 153 19.48 10.29 4.42
N VAL A 154 18.70 10.36 5.49
CA VAL A 154 17.44 9.66 5.60
C VAL A 154 16.32 10.68 5.51
N LYS A 155 15.37 10.43 4.59
CA LYS A 155 14.22 11.30 4.38
C LYS A 155 12.93 10.56 4.70
N VAL A 156 11.94 11.30 5.19
CA VAL A 156 10.57 10.81 5.27
C VAL A 156 9.71 11.70 4.42
N ASN A 157 9.07 11.09 3.43
CA ASN A 157 8.08 11.70 2.58
C ASN A 157 6.69 11.35 3.10
N LEU A 158 5.82 12.35 3.09
CA LEU A 158 4.40 12.23 3.38
C LEU A 158 3.64 12.44 2.07
N HIS A 159 2.84 11.46 1.69
CA HIS A 159 1.80 11.57 0.69
C HIS A 159 0.47 11.70 1.43
N SER A 160 -0.33 12.72 1.13
CA SER A 160 -1.67 12.93 1.70
C SER A 160 -2.69 13.05 0.59
N TYR A 161 -3.79 12.32 0.70
CA TYR A 161 -4.88 12.46 -0.26
C TYR A 161 -5.65 13.76 -0.03
N SER A 162 -5.80 14.58 -1.07
CA SER A 162 -6.54 15.84 -1.04
C SER A 162 -7.91 15.66 -1.68
N TYR A 163 -8.96 15.68 -0.88
CA TYR A 163 -10.35 15.61 -1.39
C TYR A 163 -10.73 16.79 -2.27
N THR A 164 -10.14 17.97 -2.02
CA THR A 164 -10.39 19.17 -2.82
C THR A 164 -9.77 19.04 -4.21
N ALA A 165 -8.55 18.51 -4.30
CA ALA A 165 -7.87 18.32 -5.58
C ALA A 165 -8.23 16.98 -6.26
N GLN A 166 -8.85 16.06 -5.51
CA GLN A 166 -9.01 14.65 -5.87
C GLN A 166 -7.69 13.99 -6.29
N ASP A 167 -6.61 14.33 -5.59
CA ASP A 167 -5.25 13.91 -5.95
C ASP A 167 -4.35 13.78 -4.71
N TRP A 168 -3.20 13.12 -4.89
CA TRP A 168 -2.19 12.93 -3.87
C TRP A 168 -1.20 14.09 -3.85
N VAL A 169 -1.05 14.71 -2.68
CA VAL A 169 -0.06 15.78 -2.46
C VAL A 169 1.09 15.24 -1.64
N SER A 170 2.32 15.50 -2.08
CA SER A 170 3.54 14.97 -1.46
C SER A 170 4.40 16.07 -0.86
N LYS A 171 5.00 15.81 0.31
CA LYS A 171 6.03 16.67 0.91
C LYS A 171 7.04 15.88 1.73
N THR A 172 8.29 16.33 1.77
CA THR A 172 9.29 15.81 2.73
C THR A 172 9.05 16.43 4.11
N ILE A 173 8.88 15.59 5.13
CA ILE A 173 8.61 16.03 6.52
C ILE A 173 9.83 15.94 7.44
N SER A 174 10.84 15.17 7.07
CA SER A 174 12.15 15.17 7.73
C SER A 174 13.22 14.78 6.73
N GLY A 175 14.38 15.46 6.79
CA GLY A 175 15.58 15.09 6.04
C GLY A 175 16.78 14.77 6.93
N LYS A 176 16.54 14.62 8.24
CA LYS A 176 17.57 14.48 9.29
C LYS A 176 17.16 13.43 10.32
N ILE A 177 16.69 12.26 9.87
CA ILE A 177 16.57 11.14 10.81
C ILE A 177 17.97 10.59 11.03
N VAL A 178 18.44 10.67 12.27
CA VAL A 178 19.70 10.06 12.68
C VAL A 178 19.48 8.55 12.74
N ALA A 179 20.30 7.79 12.01
CA ALA A 179 20.38 6.35 12.22
C ALA A 179 21.11 6.12 13.55
N TRP A 180 20.40 5.55 14.53
CA TRP A 180 20.96 5.18 15.84
C TRP A 180 21.64 3.82 15.74
#